data_AF-A0A077MB51-F1
#
_entry.id   AF-A0A077MB51-F1
#
_cell.length_a   1.000
_cell.length_b   1.000
_cell.length_c   1.000
_cell.angle_alpha   90.00
_cell.angle_beta   90.00
_cell.angle_gamma   90.00
#
_symmetry.space_group_name_H-M   'P 1'
#
loop_
_entity.id
_entity.type
_entity.pdbx_description
1 polymer ?
#
loop_
_entity_poly.entity_id
_entity_poly.type
_entity_poly.pdbx_seq_one_letter_code
_entity_poly.pdbx_strand_id
1 'polypeptide(L)' 'MYFTDRGIEELEERRGEEEVSLGWIADQLRSFVDEHPEFEVPIERLAAWLARLDDPLDEDLLDDSSSIKDRRNDPLNAG' A
#
# COMPACT_ATOMS: atom_id res chain seq x y z
N MET A 1 -2.22 -4.04 -26.82
CA MET A 1 -1.22 -3.03 -26.44
C MET A 1 -0.78 -3.37 -25.03
N TYR A 2 0.47 -3.82 -24.89
CA TYR A 2 1.10 -3.99 -23.60
C TYR A 2 1.81 -2.68 -23.31
N PHE A 3 1.12 -1.74 -22.66
CA PHE A 3 1.78 -0.66 -21.91
C PHE A 3 2.25 -1.27 -20.59
N THR A 4 3.05 -2.33 -20.69
CA THR A 4 3.65 -3.02 -19.56
C THR A 4 4.68 -2.08 -19.00
N ASP A 5 4.42 -1.54 -17.81
CA ASP A 5 5.33 -1.19 -16.71
C ASP A 5 6.67 -0.51 -17.03
N ARG A 6 6.93 -0.09 -18.27
CA ARG A 6 8.25 0.35 -18.75
C ARG A 6 8.75 1.58 -18.01
N GLY A 7 7.84 2.46 -17.60
CA GLY A 7 8.20 3.60 -16.77
C GLY A 7 8.59 3.20 -15.34
N ILE A 8 7.99 2.14 -14.80
CA ILE A 8 8.31 1.59 -13.48
C ILE A 8 9.64 0.82 -13.55
N GLU A 9 9.82 -0.01 -14.59
CA GLU A 9 11.07 -0.74 -14.86
C GLU A 9 12.26 0.22 -15.01
N GLU A 10 12.12 1.27 -15.82
CA GLU A 10 13.20 2.27 -15.98
C GLU A 10 13.45 3.05 -14.68
N LEU A 11 12.42 3.32 -13.88
CA LEU A 11 12.61 3.96 -12.57
C LEU A 11 13.42 3.05 -11.63
N GLU A 12 13.08 1.77 -11.57
CA GLU A 12 13.79 0.76 -10.77
C GLU A 12 15.24 0.59 -11.24
N GLU A 13 15.47 0.44 -12.54
CA GLU A 13 16.82 0.28 -13.12
C GLU A 13 17.72 1.49 -12.86
N ARG A 14 17.18 2.71 -12.90
CA ARG A 14 17.98 3.94 -12.78
C ARG A 14 18.14 4.44 -11.36
N ARG A 15 17.13 4.24 -10.51
CA ARG A 15 17.02 4.89 -9.19
C ARG A 15 16.54 3.95 -8.09
N GLY A 16 16.46 2.64 -8.33
CA GLY A 16 15.97 1.66 -7.35
C GLY A 16 16.80 1.58 -6.06
N GLU A 17 18.07 1.99 -6.09
CA GLU A 17 18.93 2.03 -4.89
C GLU A 17 18.79 3.33 -4.07
N GLU A 18 17.97 4.29 -4.51
CA GLU A 18 17.81 5.58 -3.83
C GLU A 18 16.78 5.50 -2.69
N GLU A 19 17.19 5.90 -1.48
CA GLU A 19 16.27 6.07 -0.34
C GLU A 19 15.70 7.49 -0.32
N VAL A 20 14.38 7.61 -0.34
CA VAL A 20 13.66 8.89 -0.29
C VAL A 20 12.56 8.85 0.76
N SER A 21 12.19 10.03 1.29
CA SER A 21 11.06 10.15 2.20
C SER A 21 9.73 10.18 1.45
N LEU A 22 8.64 9.77 2.10
CA LEU A 22 7.28 9.92 1.56
C LEU A 22 6.93 11.40 1.29
N GLY A 23 7.45 12.33 2.09
CA GLY A 23 7.30 13.77 1.84
C GLY A 23 7.92 14.20 0.51
N TRP A 24 9.11 13.69 0.19
CA TRP A 24 9.76 13.95 -1.09
C TRP A 24 8.95 13.37 -2.27
N ILE A 25 8.40 12.15 -2.12
CA ILE A 25 7.51 11.56 -3.13
C ILE A 25 6.27 12.43 -3.34
N ALA A 26 5.64 12.91 -2.27
CA ALA A 26 4.46 13.78 -2.36
C ALA A 26 4.76 15.07 -3.14
N ASP A 27 5.94 15.67 -2.96
CA ASP A 27 6.36 16.84 -3.74
C ASP A 27 6.52 16.53 -5.24
N GLN A 28 7.04 15.34 -5.59
CA GLN A 28 7.13 14.90 -6.98
C GLN A 28 5.74 14.67 -7.61
N LEU A 29 4.83 14.05 -6.86
CA LEU A 29 3.45 13.83 -7.33
C LEU A 29 2.72 15.14 -7.61
N ARG A 30 2.89 16.13 -6.72
CA ARG A 30 2.33 17.48 -6.90
C ARG A 30 2.90 18.16 -8.15
N SER A 31 4.23 18.14 -8.30
CA SER A 31 4.90 18.70 -9.49
C SER A 31 4.39 18.05 -10.78
N PHE A 32 4.19 16.73 -10.78
CA PHE A 32 3.64 16.01 -11.92
C PHE A 32 2.21 16.46 -12.27
N VAL A 33 1.34 16.64 -11.28
CA VAL A 33 -0.04 17.11 -11.51
C VAL A 33 -0.06 18.58 -11.96
N ASP A 34 0.85 19.41 -11.46
CA ASP A 34 0.98 20.80 -11.91
C ASP A 34 1.33 20.88 -13.43
N GLU A 35 2.15 19.94 -13.92
CA GLU A 35 2.51 19.83 -15.34
C GLU A 35 1.46 19.07 -16.19
N HIS A 36 0.73 18.14 -15.57
CA HIS A 36 -0.22 17.24 -16.22
C HIS A 36 -1.56 17.13 -15.46
N PRO A 37 -2.40 18.19 -15.50
CA PRO A 37 -3.61 18.28 -14.67
C PRO A 37 -4.65 17.20 -14.98
N GLU A 38 -4.63 16.58 -16.16
CA GLU A 38 -5.52 15.48 -16.51
C GLU A 38 -5.32 14.22 -15.65
N PHE A 39 -4.18 14.11 -14.94
CA PHE A 39 -3.87 13.00 -14.05
C PHE A 39 -4.11 13.30 -12.58
N GLU A 40 -4.71 14.43 -12.22
CA GLU A 40 -4.99 14.80 -10.81
C GLU A 40 -5.73 13.68 -10.06
N VAL A 41 -6.84 13.18 -10.60
CA VAL A 41 -7.67 12.16 -9.94
C VAL A 41 -6.93 10.84 -9.67
N PRO A 42 -6.25 10.21 -10.66
CA PRO A 42 -5.49 8.99 -10.37
C PRO A 42 -4.31 9.22 -9.42
N ILE A 43 -3.63 10.37 -9.49
CA ILE A 43 -2.51 10.68 -8.58
C ILE A 43 -3.01 10.93 -7.15
N GLU A 44 -4.12 11.62 -6.97
CA GLU A 44 -4.76 11.81 -5.66
C GLU A 44 -5.14 10.46 -5.02
N ARG A 45 -5.66 9.53 -5.82
CA ARG A 45 -5.98 8.17 -5.35
C ARG A 45 -4.73 7.37 -4.96
N LEU A 46 -3.64 7.50 -5.73
CA LEU A 46 -2.37 6.86 -5.40
C LEU A 46 -1.80 7.43 -4.10
N ALA A 47 -1.83 8.75 -3.91
CA ALA A 47 -1.36 9.41 -2.69
C ALA A 47 -2.16 8.95 -1.45
N ALA A 48 -3.49 8.91 -1.55
CA ALA A 48 -4.34 8.38 -0.49
C ALA A 48 -4.07 6.89 -0.19
N TRP A 49 -3.79 6.10 -1.23
CA TRP A 49 -3.42 4.68 -1.08
C TRP A 49 -2.06 4.50 -0.40
N LEU A 50 -1.08 5.38 -0.65
CA LEU A 50 0.22 5.36 0.03
C LEU A 50 0.09 5.80 1.49
N ALA A 51 -0.73 6.81 1.77
CA ALA A 51 -0.91 7.36 3.12
C ALA A 51 -1.56 6.36 4.11
N ARG A 52 -2.33 5.39 3.62
CA ARG A 52 -2.94 4.36 4.48
C ARG A 52 -1.93 3.39 5.09
N LEU A 53 -0.74 3.25 4.51
CA LEU A 53 0.30 2.33 4.99
C LEU A 53 0.95 2.78 6.31
N ASP A 54 0.70 4.02 6.73
CA ASP A 54 1.15 4.58 8.02
C ASP A 54 0.08 4.43 9.14
N ASP A 55 -1.08 3.80 8.84
CA ASP A 55 -2.15 3.62 9.81
C ASP A 55 -1.92 2.32 10.63
N PRO A 56 -1.63 2.39 11.95
CA PRO A 56 -1.40 1.22 12.80
C PRO A 56 -2.60 0.27 12.92
N LEU A 57 -3.77 0.64 12.38
CA LEU A 57 -5.00 -0.15 12.42
C LEU A 57 -4.96 -1.44 11.57
N ASP A 58 -4.02 -1.59 10.63
CA ASP A 58 -3.88 -2.82 9.84
C ASP A 58 -3.12 -3.95 10.59
N GLU A 59 -2.31 -3.63 11.61
CA GLU A 59 -1.63 -4.64 12.45
C GLU A 59 -2.60 -5.30 13.45
N ASP A 60 -3.59 -4.57 13.96
CA ASP A 60 -4.57 -5.06 14.94
C ASP A 60 -5.59 -6.06 14.34
N LEU A 61 -5.78 -6.07 13.01
CA LEU A 61 -6.71 -7.00 12.33
C LEU A 61 -6.11 -8.39 12.05
N LEU A 62 -4.82 -8.59 12.27
CA LEU A 62 -4.14 -9.87 12.05
C LEU A 62 -4.16 -10.79 13.29
N ASP A 63 -4.57 -10.30 14.46
CA ASP A 63 -4.53 -11.07 15.72
C ASP A 63 -5.78 -11.95 15.96
N ASP A 64 -6.95 -11.60 15.41
CA ASP A 64 -8.21 -12.30 15.74
C ASP A 64 -8.38 -13.67 15.05
N SER A 65 -7.67 -13.94 13.94
CA SER A 65 -7.75 -15.25 13.27
C SER A 65 -7.03 -16.39 14.00
N SER A 66 -6.17 -16.07 14.99
CA SER A 66 -5.47 -17.08 15.80
C SER A 66 -6.37 -17.67 16.91
N SER A 67 -7.37 -16.91 17.37
CA SER A 67 -8.24 -17.26 18.50
C SER A 67 -9.35 -18.28 18.14
N ILE A 68 -9.65 -18.48 16.86
CA ILE A 68 -10.73 -19.36 16.39
C ILE A 68 -10.36 -20.86 16.40
N LYS A 69 -9.09 -21.23 16.64
CA LYS A 69 -8.68 -22.64 16.65
C LYS A 69 -8.88 -23.39 17.99
N ASP A 70 -9.23 -22.71 19.08
CA ASP A 70 -9.23 -23.33 20.42
C ASP A 70 -10.63 -23.57 21.05
N ARG A 71 -11.63 -23.92 20.23
CA ARG A 71 -12.96 -24.38 20.71
C ARG A 71 -13.36 -25.79 20.27
N ARG A 72 -12.44 -26.54 19.64
CA ARG A 72 -12.75 -27.88 19.08
C ARG A 72 -12.37 -29.06 19.98
N ASN A 73 -11.98 -28.82 21.23
CA ASN A 73 -11.60 -29.91 22.14
C ASN A 73 -12.12 -29.71 23.57
N ASP A 74 -13.39 -29.38 23.72
CA ASP A 74 -14.09 -29.45 25.02
C ASP A 74 -14.74 -30.85 25.16
N PRO A 75 -14.19 -31.75 26.00
CA PRO A 75 -14.71 -33.11 26.17
C PRO A 75 -16.01 -33.18 27.01
N LEU A 76 -16.59 -32.05 27.43
CA LEU A 76 -17.72 -32.02 28.36
C LEU A 76 -19.11 -32.19 27.73
N ASN A 77 -19.23 -32.39 26.41
CA ASN A 77 -20.52 -32.65 25.75
C ASN A 77 -20.70 -34.12 25.30
N ALA A 78 -20.17 -35.05 26.07
CA ALA A 78 -20.53 -36.47 25.99
C ALA A 78 -21.36 -36.82 27.24
N GLY A 79 -22.67 -36.62 27.14
CA GLY A 79 -23.66 -36.96 28.16
C GLY A 79 -25.06 -36.92 27.59
#